data_AF-A0A318N683-F1
#
_entry.id   AF-A0A318N683-F1
#
_cell.length_a   1.000
_cell.length_b   1.000
_cell.length_c   1.000
_cell.angle_alpha   90.00
_cell.angle_beta   90.00
_cell.angle_gamma   90.00
#
_symmetry.space_group_name_H-M   'P 1'
#
loop_
_entity.id
_entity.type
_entity.pdbx_description
1 polymer ?
#
loop_
_entity_poly.entity_id
_entity_poly.type
_entity_poly.pdbx_seq_one_letter_code
_entity_poly.pdbx_strand_id
1 'polypeptide(L)'
;MLSIPYNPDIYILANRLPIKKYHAYLPWEADYASHPWHHYERDLCKDLPKNKPPLIYYDPSIIWGKYMPDQFLSCVLIVLKNDYTHIATDSYIYVRNDRYREKGKIN
;
A
#
# COMPACT_ATOMS: atom_id res chain seq x y z
N MET A 1 0.22 -9.23 1.82
CA MET A 1 1.07 -8.11 1.37
C MET A 1 0.22 -7.24 0.47
N LEU A 2 0.50 -5.94 0.38
CA LEU A 2 -0.15 -5.01 -0.56
C LEU A 2 0.94 -4.30 -1.37
N SER A 3 0.78 -4.17 -2.68
CA SER A 3 1.70 -3.53 -3.63
C SER A 3 1.02 -2.30 -4.23
N ILE A 4 1.67 -1.14 -4.19
CA ILE A 4 1.11 0.14 -4.62
C ILE A 4 2.22 0.98 -5.26
N PRO A 5 2.02 1.61 -6.43
CA PRO A 5 1.09 1.26 -7.49
C PRO A 5 1.54 -0.01 -8.21
N TYR A 6 0.66 -0.56 -9.04
CA TYR A 6 0.71 -1.91 -9.62
C TYR A 6 2.09 -2.41 -10.05
N ASN A 7 2.67 -3.29 -9.23
CA ASN A 7 3.79 -4.16 -9.61
C ASN A 7 3.43 -5.62 -9.26
N PRO A 8 2.94 -6.41 -10.23
CA PRO A 8 2.47 -7.77 -9.99
C PRO A 8 3.61 -8.73 -9.63
N ASP A 9 4.83 -8.46 -10.11
CA ASP A 9 5.99 -9.34 -9.92
C ASP A 9 6.33 -9.48 -8.43
N ILE A 10 6.08 -8.44 -7.63
CA ILE A 10 6.35 -8.44 -6.20
C ILE A 10 5.59 -9.55 -5.46
N TYR A 11 4.36 -9.88 -5.86
CA TYR A 11 3.61 -10.98 -5.23
C TYR A 11 4.20 -12.35 -5.57
N ILE A 12 4.67 -12.52 -6.80
CA ILE A 12 5.32 -13.73 -7.29
C ILE A 12 6.64 -13.92 -6.54
N LEU A 13 7.49 -12.88 -6.52
CA LEU A 13 8.80 -12.89 -5.87
C LEU A 13 8.71 -13.10 -4.36
N ALA A 14 7.70 -12.53 -3.70
CA ALA A 14 7.51 -12.68 -2.26
C ALA A 14 6.85 -14.01 -1.85
N ASN A 15 6.36 -14.81 -2.80
CA ASN A 15 5.52 -15.99 -2.55
C ASN A 15 4.36 -15.66 -1.57
N ARG A 16 3.67 -14.53 -1.81
CA ARG A 16 2.58 -14.03 -0.95
C ARG A 16 1.31 -13.79 -1.76
N LEU A 17 0.17 -14.13 -1.16
CA LEU A 17 -1.14 -13.73 -1.68
C LEU A 17 -1.40 -12.23 -1.43
N PRO A 18 -2.08 -11.54 -2.37
CA PRO A 18 -2.49 -10.16 -2.20
C PRO A 18 -3.56 -10.01 -1.11
N ILE A 19 -3.74 -8.80 -0.59
CA ILE A 19 -4.93 -8.46 0.18
C ILE A 19 -6.17 -8.69 -0.70
N LYS A 20 -7.23 -9.30 -0.14
CA LYS A 20 -8.51 -9.51 -0.84
C LYS A 20 -8.98 -8.16 -1.41
N LYS A 21 -9.28 -8.13 -2.71
CA LYS A 21 -9.72 -6.95 -3.50
C LYS A 21 -8.64 -5.94 -3.94
N TYR A 22 -7.39 -6.03 -3.47
CA TYR A 22 -6.35 -5.05 -3.82
C TYR A 22 -5.00 -5.74 -4.09
N HIS A 23 -4.75 -6.01 -5.37
CA HIS A 23 -3.42 -6.37 -5.90
C HIS A 23 -2.65 -5.11 -6.29
N ALA A 24 -3.35 -4.02 -6.60
CA ALA A 24 -2.81 -2.69 -6.80
C ALA A 24 -3.84 -1.61 -6.47
N TYR A 25 -3.38 -0.36 -6.53
CA TYR A 25 -4.22 0.82 -6.46
C TYR A 25 -3.68 1.93 -7.37
N LEU A 26 -4.43 2.24 -8.43
CA LEU A 26 -4.09 3.22 -9.45
C LEU A 26 -5.07 4.41 -9.44
N PRO A 27 -4.75 5.54 -10.10
CA PRO A 27 -5.61 6.73 -10.05
C PRO A 27 -7.07 6.49 -10.45
N TRP A 28 -7.34 5.65 -11.45
CA TRP A 28 -8.70 5.31 -11.86
C TRP A 28 -9.42 4.40 -10.86
N GLU A 29 -8.69 3.63 -10.03
CA GLU A 29 -9.31 2.90 -8.92
C GLU A 29 -9.71 3.87 -7.80
N ALA A 30 -8.94 4.94 -7.58
CA ALA A 30 -9.32 6.02 -6.68
C ALA A 30 -10.54 6.82 -7.20
N ASP A 31 -10.57 7.13 -8.49
CA ASP A 31 -11.73 7.76 -9.14
C ASP A 31 -12.98 6.88 -9.03
N TYR A 32 -12.85 5.59 -9.35
CA TYR A 32 -13.93 4.60 -9.18
C TYR A 32 -14.40 4.51 -7.72
N ALA A 33 -13.50 4.58 -6.74
CA ALA A 33 -13.86 4.56 -5.32
C ALA A 33 -14.77 5.75 -4.93
N SER A 34 -14.56 6.91 -5.56
CA SER A 34 -15.40 8.10 -5.35
C SER A 34 -16.76 8.03 -6.08
N HIS A 35 -16.86 7.25 -7.16
CA HIS A 35 -18.07 7.08 -7.97
C HIS A 35 -18.29 5.61 -8.34
N PRO A 36 -18.60 4.72 -7.37
CA PRO A 36 -18.67 3.30 -7.65
C PRO A 36 -19.89 2.95 -8.52
N TRP A 37 -19.66 2.13 -9.55
CA TRP A 37 -20.75 1.56 -10.35
C TRP A 37 -21.28 0.27 -9.71
N HIS A 38 -22.60 0.07 -9.80
CA HIS A 38 -23.27 -1.16 -9.37
C HIS A 38 -22.99 -1.59 -7.92
N HIS A 39 -22.71 -0.64 -7.01
CA HIS A 39 -22.44 -0.89 -5.59
C HIS A 39 -21.24 -1.80 -5.28
N TYR A 40 -20.37 -2.06 -6.25
CA TYR A 40 -19.10 -2.73 -5.99
C TYR A 40 -18.14 -1.73 -5.35
N GLU A 41 -18.12 -1.66 -4.02
CA GLU A 41 -17.22 -0.78 -3.28
C GLU A 41 -15.79 -1.33 -3.26
N ARG A 42 -14.85 -0.54 -3.79
CA ARG A 42 -13.40 -0.72 -3.68
C ARG A 42 -12.79 0.61 -3.28
N ASP A 43 -12.74 0.88 -1.98
CA ASP A 43 -12.15 2.09 -1.41
C ASP A 43 -10.99 1.68 -0.50
N LEU A 44 -9.77 1.77 -1.05
CA LEU A 44 -8.57 1.39 -0.30
C LEU A 44 -8.38 2.29 0.93
N CYS A 45 -8.80 3.56 0.87
CA CYS A 45 -8.71 4.48 2.00
C CYS A 45 -9.61 4.06 3.17
N LYS A 46 -10.76 3.45 2.89
CA LYS A 46 -11.64 2.87 3.92
C LYS A 46 -11.19 1.50 4.40
N ASP A 47 -10.64 0.68 3.51
CA ASP A 47 -10.34 -0.72 3.80
C ASP A 47 -8.97 -0.90 4.47
N LEU A 48 -7.96 -0.14 4.06
CA LEU A 48 -6.60 -0.26 4.56
C LEU A 48 -6.49 -0.05 6.09
N PRO A 49 -7.12 0.96 6.70
CA PRO A 49 -7.07 1.14 8.16
C PRO A 49 -7.75 0.01 8.93
N LYS A 50 -8.78 -0.63 8.36
CA LYS A 50 -9.53 -1.73 8.98
C LYS A 50 -8.77 -3.06 8.93
N ASN A 51 -8.01 -3.30 7.86
CA ASN A 51 -7.27 -4.53 7.65
C ASN A 51 -5.85 -4.26 7.14
N LYS A 52 -5.02 -3.68 8.02
CA LYS A 52 -3.63 -3.31 7.75
C LYS A 52 -2.79 -4.57 7.45
N PRO A 53 -2.19 -4.75 6.25
CA PRO A 53 -1.29 -5.87 6.00
C PRO A 53 -0.02 -5.76 6.86
N PRO A 54 0.68 -6.86 7.18
CA PRO A 54 1.95 -6.79 7.91
C PRO A 54 3.06 -6.07 7.11
N LEU A 55 2.94 -6.06 5.78
CA LEU A 55 3.96 -5.55 4.86
C LEU A 55 3.28 -4.92 3.64
N ILE A 56 3.74 -3.72 3.29
CA ILE A 56 3.32 -2.97 2.11
C ILE A 56 4.56 -2.71 1.25
N TYR A 57 4.48 -3.08 -0.03
CA TYR A 57 5.38 -2.60 -1.06
C TYR A 57 4.76 -1.31 -1.63
N TYR A 58 5.46 -0.19 -1.50
CA TYR A 58 5.04 1.11 -1.98
C TYR A 58 6.13 1.72 -2.88
N ASP A 59 5.82 1.80 -4.17
CA ASP A 59 6.59 2.50 -5.19
C ASP A 59 6.05 3.94 -5.36
N PRO A 60 6.83 4.99 -5.06
CA PRO A 60 6.37 6.37 -5.17
C PRO A 60 6.40 6.92 -6.62
N SER A 61 6.54 6.07 -7.63
CA SER A 61 6.62 6.48 -9.04
C SER A 61 5.42 7.32 -9.50
N ILE A 62 5.71 8.34 -10.31
CA ILE A 62 4.69 9.18 -10.94
C ILE A 62 4.06 8.40 -12.11
N ILE A 63 2.77 8.09 -12.02
CA ILE A 63 2.08 7.32 -13.05
C ILE A 63 1.99 8.15 -14.33
N TRP A 64 2.59 7.62 -15.39
CA TRP A 64 2.71 8.26 -16.72
C TRP A 64 3.28 9.68 -16.67
N GLY A 65 4.09 10.01 -15.65
CA GLY A 65 4.63 11.36 -15.45
C GLY A 65 3.57 12.43 -15.13
N LYS A 66 2.32 12.04 -14.86
CA LYS A 66 1.19 12.96 -14.69
C LYS A 66 0.55 12.88 -13.30
N TYR A 67 0.31 11.67 -12.80
CA TYR A 67 -0.45 11.50 -11.56
C TYR A 67 0.51 11.25 -10.40
N MET A 68 0.62 12.25 -9.53
CA MET A 68 1.45 12.14 -8.32
C MET A 68 0.72 11.29 -7.28
N PRO A 69 1.42 10.39 -6.56
CA PRO A 69 0.80 9.53 -5.56
C PRO A 69 -0.04 10.28 -4.53
N ASP A 70 0.44 11.41 -4.01
CA ASP A 70 -0.28 12.22 -3.02
C ASP A 70 -1.66 12.72 -3.50
N GLN A 71 -1.89 12.84 -4.81
CA GLN A 71 -3.18 13.25 -5.38
C GLN A 71 -4.28 12.17 -5.24
N PHE A 72 -3.91 10.89 -5.16
CA PHE A 72 -4.88 9.78 -5.15
C PHE A 72 -4.64 8.72 -4.07
N LEU A 73 -3.50 8.79 -3.37
CA LEU A 73 -3.08 7.90 -2.29
C LEU A 73 -2.80 8.65 -0.98
N SER A 74 -3.22 9.91 -0.83
CA SER A 74 -2.99 10.70 0.40
C SER A 74 -3.34 9.95 1.69
N CYS A 75 -4.45 9.20 1.70
CA CYS A 75 -4.87 8.34 2.80
C CYS A 75 -3.86 7.21 3.11
N VAL A 76 -3.29 6.60 2.07
CA VAL A 76 -2.30 5.53 2.18
C VAL A 76 -0.99 6.11 2.71
N LEU A 77 -0.58 7.30 2.24
CA LEU A 77 0.62 7.98 2.74
C LEU A 77 0.50 8.31 4.23
N ILE A 78 -0.69 8.69 4.70
CA ILE A 78 -0.97 8.90 6.13
C ILE A 78 -0.84 7.58 6.90
N VAL A 79 -1.40 6.48 6.39
CA VAL A 79 -1.28 5.15 7.01
C VAL A 79 0.18 4.71 7.06
N LEU A 80 0.94 4.84 5.96
CA LEU A 80 2.36 4.50 5.92
C LEU A 80 3.15 5.29 6.94
N LYS A 81 2.90 6.61 7.04
CA LYS A 81 3.58 7.49 8.00
C LYS A 81 3.28 7.12 9.46
N ASN A 82 2.04 6.76 9.78
CA ASN A 82 1.59 6.58 11.16
C ASN A 82 1.75 5.15 11.68
N ASP A 83 1.55 4.16 10.80
CA ASP A 83 1.40 2.76 11.19
C ASP A 83 2.51 1.85 10.66
N TYR A 84 3.40 2.36 9.82
CA TYR A 84 4.47 1.58 9.20
C TYR A 84 5.84 2.24 9.35
N THR A 85 6.87 1.40 9.33
CA THR A 85 8.27 1.78 9.30
C THR A 85 8.85 1.38 7.95
N HIS A 86 9.53 2.32 7.30
CA HIS A 86 10.26 2.09 6.06
C HIS A 86 11.54 1.29 6.35
N ILE A 87 11.81 0.23 5.60
CA ILE A 87 13.02 -0.58 5.79
C ILE A 87 14.20 0.09 5.06
N ALA A 88 15.26 0.42 5.79
CA ALA A 88 16.44 1.08 5.21
C ALA A 88 17.14 0.27 4.10
N THR A 89 16.99 -1.06 4.08
CA THR A 89 17.60 -1.95 3.07
C THR A 89 16.80 -2.07 1.78
N ASP A 90 15.56 -1.56 1.73
CA ASP A 90 14.71 -1.60 0.54
C ASP A 90 13.82 -0.36 0.47
N SER A 91 14.06 0.48 -0.53
CA SER A 91 13.39 1.76 -0.73
C SER A 91 11.87 1.67 -0.92
N TYR A 92 11.32 0.47 -1.15
CA TYR A 92 9.89 0.29 -1.41
C TYR A 92 9.16 -0.47 -0.30
N ILE A 93 9.85 -1.04 0.69
CA ILE A 93 9.20 -1.89 1.68
C ILE A 93 8.89 -1.13 2.97
N TYR A 94 7.64 -1.25 3.40
CA TYR A 94 7.10 -0.75 4.66
C TYR A 94 6.58 -1.89 5.52
N VAL A 95 7.03 -1.97 6.77
CA VAL A 95 6.63 -2.98 7.75
C VAL A 95 5.75 -2.34 8.80
N ARG A 96 4.64 -2.98 9.13
CA ARG A 96 3.72 -2.47 10.15
C ARG A 96 4.43 -2.34 11.50
N ASN A 97 4.24 -1.25 12.21
CA ASN A 97 5.02 -0.89 13.41
C ASN A 97 4.95 -1.96 14.52
N ASP A 98 3.80 -2.60 14.73
CA ASP A 98 3.64 -3.71 15.69
C ASP A 98 4.37 -5.00 15.30
N ARG A 99 4.82 -5.10 14.05
CA ARG A 99 5.59 -6.23 13.50
C ARG A 99 7.06 -5.91 13.30
N TYR A 100 7.41 -4.63 13.35
CA TYR A 100 8.79 -4.17 13.22
C TYR A 100 9.50 -4.32 14.57
N ARG A 101 10.07 -5.51 14.83
CA ARG A 101 11.07 -5.67 15.88
C ARG A 101 12.40 -5.21 15.33
N GLU A 102 12.86 -4.03 15.73
CA GLU A 102 14.28 -3.70 15.59
C GLU A 102 15.09 -4.79 16.28
N LYS A 103 15.89 -5.54 15.52
CA LYS A 103 17.03 -6.25 16.10
C LYS A 103 18.03 -5.16 16.56
N GLY A 104 17.81 -4.63 17.76
CA GLY A 104 18.57 -3.48 18.23
C GLY A 104 18.41 -3.08 19.70
N LYS A 105 17.72 -3.87 20.54
CA LYS A 105 17.83 -3.72 22.01
C LYS A 105 18.20 -5.06 22.64
N ILE A 106 19.50 -5.24 22.82
CA ILE A 106 20.05 -6.13 23.85
C ILE A 106 19.98 -5.31 25.14
N ASN A 107 19.23 -5.83 26.11
CA ASN A 107 19.17 -5.50 27.55
C ASN A 107 19.42 -4.05 27.97
#